data_AF-A0A7Y8L6N9-F1
#
_entry.id   AF-A0A7Y8L6N9-F1
#
_cell.length_a   1.000
_cell.length_b   1.000
_cell.length_c   1.000
_cell.angle_alpha   90.00
_cell.angle_beta   90.00
_cell.angle_gamma   90.00
#
_symmetry.space_group_name_H-M   'P 1'
#
loop_
_entity.id
_entity.type
_entity.pdbx_description
1 polymer ?
#
loop_
_entity_poly.entity_id
_entity_poly.type
_entity_poly.pdbx_seq_one_letter_code
_entity_poly.pdbx_strand_id
1 'polypeptide(L)'
;RVKIQQAMEEAKEVAKQVDEEFGRAFGRRYGILEEYRAEDADILLVTSGTITGTARVVVDGYREKGEKVGLLKMKMFRPFPTGDVRRVLQQVKKVAVIDRNISFGATGIFAQEVRSALHHHGEGTSVFGFIAGLGGRDVTPRALSDIVEYTKGKEAPEGDIVWMGVKP
;
A
#
# COMPACT_ATOMS: atom_id res chain seq x y z
N ARG A 1 4.19 28.27 -8.17
CA ARG A 1 4.43 26.83 -8.45
C ARG A 1 5.58 26.28 -7.61
N VAL A 2 6.82 26.79 -7.74
CA VAL A 2 7.97 26.32 -6.93
C VAL A 2 7.73 26.43 -5.42
N LYS A 3 7.28 27.59 -4.91
CA LYS A 3 6.96 27.76 -3.47
C LYS A 3 5.90 26.78 -2.96
N ILE A 4 4.90 26.45 -3.80
CA ILE A 4 3.87 25.47 -3.44
C ILE A 4 4.49 24.08 -3.32
N GLN A 5 5.38 23.72 -4.25
CA GLN A 5 6.10 22.44 -4.16
C GLN A 5 6.99 22.39 -2.92
N GLN A 6 7.73 23.45 -2.60
CA GLN A 6 8.56 23.51 -1.40
C GLN A 6 7.73 23.32 -0.12
N ALA A 7 6.58 24.01 -0.02
CA ALA A 7 5.66 23.82 1.09
C ALA A 7 5.12 22.38 1.18
N MET A 8 4.90 21.71 0.05
CA MET A 8 4.53 20.29 0.02
C MET A 8 5.66 19.37 0.50
N GLU A 9 6.92 19.67 0.17
CA GLU A 9 8.05 18.91 0.70
C GLU A 9 8.19 19.09 2.22
N GLU A 10 8.09 20.32 2.70
CA GLU A 10 8.14 20.66 4.14
C GLU A 10 6.99 20.02 4.93
N ALA A 11 5.79 19.96 4.36
CA ALA A 11 4.62 19.37 5.01
C ALA A 11 4.82 17.89 5.41
N LYS A 12 5.66 17.12 4.69
CA LYS A 12 6.00 15.73 5.07
C LYS A 12 6.76 15.68 6.39
N GLU A 13 7.73 16.58 6.56
CA GLU A 13 8.55 16.65 7.76
C GLU A 13 7.75 17.17 8.95
N VAL A 14 6.90 18.19 8.74
CA VAL A 14 5.98 18.67 9.78
C VAL A 14 5.02 17.55 10.22
N ALA A 15 4.49 16.75 9.29
CA ALA A 15 3.61 15.63 9.64
C ALA A 15 4.32 14.58 10.52
N LYS A 16 5.60 14.28 10.25
CA LYS A 16 6.41 13.40 11.09
C LYS A 16 6.61 13.99 12.49
N GLN A 17 6.95 15.28 12.59
CA GLN A 17 7.12 15.99 13.87
C GLN A 17 5.83 15.98 14.71
N VAL A 18 4.69 16.27 14.08
CA VAL A 18 3.38 16.25 14.75
C VAL A 18 3.04 14.85 15.24
N ASP A 19 3.35 13.79 14.48
CA ASP A 19 3.19 12.42 14.97
C ASP A 19 4.04 12.12 16.21
N GLU A 20 5.27 12.66 16.26
CA GLU A 20 6.14 12.50 17.43
C GLU A 20 5.60 13.22 18.67
N GLU A 21 5.13 14.45 18.50
CA GLU A 21 4.47 15.24 19.54
C GLU A 21 3.21 14.55 20.05
N PHE A 22 2.38 14.06 19.12
CA PHE A 22 1.18 13.29 19.46
C PHE A 22 1.54 12.02 20.24
N GLY A 23 2.60 11.32 19.84
CA GLY A 23 3.16 10.18 20.56
C GLY A 23 3.55 10.51 22.00
N ARG A 24 4.26 11.63 22.20
CA ARG A 24 4.66 12.11 23.54
C ARG A 24 3.46 12.48 24.41
N ALA A 25 2.45 13.13 23.83
CA ALA A 25 1.29 13.62 24.56
C ALA A 25 0.27 12.51 24.89
N PHE A 26 0.07 11.54 24.00
CA PHE A 26 -1.04 10.60 24.07
C PHE A 26 -0.62 9.12 24.09
N GLY A 27 0.68 8.83 24.08
CA GLY A 27 1.20 7.45 24.15
C GLY A 27 0.92 6.60 22.91
N ARG A 28 0.52 7.20 21.79
CA ARG A 28 0.18 6.51 20.54
C ARG A 28 0.79 7.24 19.35
N ARG A 29 1.36 6.49 18.41
CA ARG A 29 1.88 7.01 17.14
C ARG A 29 1.12 6.42 15.97
N TYR A 30 1.09 7.15 14.88
CA TYR A 30 0.37 6.79 13.68
C TYR A 30 1.26 6.79 12.44
N GLY A 31 2.19 7.74 12.33
CA GLY A 31 3.07 7.93 11.18
C GLY A 31 2.32 8.31 9.89
N ILE A 32 3.11 8.61 8.85
CA ILE A 32 2.62 8.85 7.49
C ILE A 32 2.39 7.55 6.70
N LEU A 33 3.09 6.49 7.13
CA LEU A 33 2.98 5.11 6.72
C LEU A 33 2.90 4.24 7.98
N GLU A 34 2.23 3.10 7.89
CA GLU A 34 2.12 2.15 8.99
C GLU A 34 2.45 0.75 8.45
N GLU A 35 3.65 0.29 8.79
CA GLU A 35 4.20 -1.03 8.44
C GLU A 35 3.67 -2.10 9.41
N TYR A 36 3.35 -3.29 8.91
CA TYR A 36 2.93 -4.43 9.71
C TYR A 36 3.48 -5.72 9.14
N ARG A 37 4.41 -6.35 9.86
CA ARG A 37 5.15 -7.55 9.42
C ARG A 37 5.75 -7.36 8.02
N ALA A 38 6.41 -6.23 7.80
CA ALA A 38 6.92 -5.81 6.49
C ALA A 38 8.40 -6.15 6.32
N GLU A 39 9.13 -6.26 7.42
CA GLU A 39 10.59 -6.36 7.50
C GLU A 39 11.21 -7.54 6.74
N ASP A 40 10.49 -8.67 6.65
CA ASP A 40 10.94 -9.90 6.00
C ASP A 40 9.94 -10.38 4.91
N ALA A 41 9.02 -9.52 4.49
CA ALA A 41 7.91 -9.91 3.62
C ALA A 41 8.38 -10.21 2.18
N ASP A 42 8.00 -11.37 1.65
CA ASP A 42 8.12 -11.70 0.23
C ASP A 42 7.01 -11.02 -0.59
N ILE A 43 5.81 -10.90 0.01
CA ILE A 43 4.65 -10.22 -0.55
C ILE A 43 4.20 -9.13 0.41
N LEU A 44 4.08 -7.89 -0.06
CA LEU A 44 3.55 -6.79 0.74
C LEU A 44 2.23 -6.26 0.17
N LEU A 45 1.17 -6.36 0.96
CA LEU A 45 -0.10 -5.70 0.65
C LEU A 45 0.05 -4.20 0.91
N VAL A 46 -0.39 -3.36 -0.01
CA VAL A 46 -0.46 -1.90 0.16
C VAL A 46 -1.92 -1.49 0.20
N THR A 47 -2.35 -0.93 1.33
CA THR A 47 -3.76 -0.54 1.55
C THR A 47 -3.87 0.92 1.98
N SER A 48 -5.08 1.47 1.90
CA SER A 48 -5.44 2.74 2.53
C SER A 48 -6.81 2.65 3.22
N GLY A 49 -7.00 3.44 4.28
CA GLY A 49 -8.26 3.48 5.01
C GLY A 49 -8.64 2.16 5.70
N THR A 50 -9.94 1.87 5.73
CA THR A 50 -10.56 0.86 6.61
C THR A 50 -10.22 -0.59 6.27
N ILE A 51 -9.95 -0.90 4.99
CA ILE A 51 -9.60 -2.25 4.53
C ILE A 51 -8.36 -2.81 5.24
N THR A 52 -7.49 -1.93 5.73
CA THR A 52 -6.27 -2.29 6.47
C THR A 52 -6.58 -3.19 7.68
N GLY A 53 -7.70 -2.95 8.38
CA GLY A 53 -8.07 -3.79 9.53
C GLY A 53 -8.32 -5.24 9.12
N THR A 54 -9.08 -5.44 8.05
CA THR A 54 -9.34 -6.76 7.46
C THR A 54 -8.06 -7.39 6.90
N ALA A 55 -7.19 -6.59 6.27
CA ALA A 55 -5.92 -7.06 5.72
C ALA A 55 -4.96 -7.57 6.80
N ARG A 56 -4.96 -6.98 8.01
CA ARG A 56 -4.15 -7.48 9.15
C ARG A 56 -4.53 -8.92 9.52
N VAL A 57 -5.84 -9.22 9.60
CA VAL A 57 -6.34 -10.57 9.91
C VAL A 57 -5.86 -11.58 8.87
N VAL A 58 -5.91 -11.21 7.59
CA VAL A 58 -5.44 -12.08 6.49
C VAL A 58 -3.93 -12.28 6.57
N VAL A 59 -3.17 -11.21 6.78
CA VAL A 59 -1.70 -11.25 6.97
C VAL A 59 -1.31 -12.19 8.11
N ASP A 60 -1.97 -12.08 9.27
CA ASP A 60 -1.70 -12.95 10.40
C ASP A 60 -1.98 -14.43 10.06
N GLY A 61 -3.09 -14.72 9.36
CA GLY A 61 -3.40 -16.08 8.93
C GLY A 61 -2.38 -16.68 7.94
N TYR A 62 -1.73 -15.87 7.09
CA TYR A 62 -0.62 -16.34 6.25
C TYR A 62 0.67 -16.54 7.06
N ARG A 63 0.94 -15.63 8.00
CA ARG A 63 2.12 -15.70 8.87
C ARG A 63 2.10 -16.91 9.79
N GLU A 64 0.93 -17.28 10.31
CA GLU A 64 0.72 -18.52 11.06
C GLU A 64 1.05 -19.78 10.24
N LYS A 65 0.90 -19.73 8.92
CA LYS A 65 1.27 -20.81 7.99
C LYS A 65 2.73 -20.78 7.55
N GLY A 66 3.53 -19.85 8.10
CA GLY A 66 4.93 -19.65 7.73
C GLY A 66 5.14 -18.87 6.44
N GLU A 67 4.09 -18.25 5.89
CA GLU A 67 4.20 -17.44 4.67
C GLU A 67 4.51 -15.97 4.99
N LYS A 68 5.49 -15.41 4.28
CA LYS A 68 6.02 -14.07 4.52
C LYS A 68 5.19 -12.98 3.85
N VAL A 69 3.93 -12.86 4.27
CA VAL A 69 3.03 -11.79 3.81
C VAL A 69 3.06 -10.65 4.81
N GLY A 70 3.24 -9.42 4.34
CA GLY A 70 3.20 -8.22 5.15
C GLY A 70 2.19 -7.19 4.64
N LEU A 71 2.13 -6.06 5.34
CA LEU A 71 1.20 -4.98 5.03
C LEU A 71 1.86 -3.62 5.23
N LEU A 72 1.59 -2.72 4.28
CA LEU A 72 1.90 -1.31 4.35
C LEU A 72 0.61 -0.52 4.20
N LYS A 73 0.21 0.17 5.26
CA LYS A 73 -0.91 1.12 5.21
C LYS A 73 -0.40 2.50 4.84
N MET A 74 -0.92 3.01 3.73
CA MET A 74 -0.77 4.40 3.32
C MET A 74 -1.72 5.28 4.15
N LYS A 75 -1.16 6.28 4.85
CA LYS A 75 -1.94 7.26 5.64
C LYS A 75 -1.84 8.66 5.04
N MET A 76 -0.72 8.98 4.41
CA MET A 76 -0.52 10.20 3.63
C MET A 76 -0.54 9.87 2.14
N PHE A 77 -1.45 10.50 1.39
CA PHE A 77 -1.47 10.43 -0.09
C PHE A 77 -0.84 11.66 -0.74
N ARG A 78 -1.05 12.84 -0.16
CA ARG A 78 -0.43 14.09 -0.60
C ARG A 78 0.06 14.89 0.61
N PRO A 79 1.27 15.49 0.53
CA PRO A 79 2.35 15.18 -0.44
C PRO A 79 2.68 13.67 -0.46
N PHE A 80 2.90 13.07 -1.63
CA PHE A 80 3.14 11.63 -1.70
C PHE A 80 4.50 11.30 -1.05
N PRO A 81 4.57 10.34 -0.11
CA PRO A 81 5.79 10.05 0.63
C PRO A 81 6.73 9.12 -0.16
N THR A 82 7.19 9.56 -1.33
CA THR A 82 7.99 8.75 -2.29
C THR A 82 9.20 8.08 -1.64
N GLY A 83 9.97 8.82 -0.84
CA GLY A 83 11.17 8.31 -0.17
C GLY A 83 10.85 7.21 0.86
N ASP A 84 9.83 7.44 1.69
CA ASP A 84 9.39 6.46 2.70
C ASP A 84 8.78 5.20 2.04
N VAL A 85 7.97 5.36 0.98
CA VAL A 85 7.40 4.24 0.21
C VAL A 85 8.51 3.42 -0.43
N ARG A 86 9.48 4.08 -1.08
CA ARG A 86 10.63 3.40 -1.68
C ARG A 86 11.43 2.62 -0.65
N ARG A 87 11.71 3.22 0.51
CA ARG A 87 12.46 2.58 1.60
C ARG A 87 11.87 1.21 1.96
N VAL A 88 10.53 1.15 2.06
CA VAL A 88 9.81 -0.08 2.43
C VAL A 88 9.73 -1.06 1.25
N LEU A 89 9.36 -0.58 0.07
CA LEU A 89 8.94 -1.46 -1.02
C LEU A 89 10.09 -1.97 -1.89
N GLN A 90 11.23 -1.28 -1.96
CA GLN A 90 12.35 -1.65 -2.85
C GLN A 90 12.99 -3.01 -2.52
N GLN A 91 12.77 -3.54 -1.32
CA GLN A 91 13.31 -4.84 -0.87
C GLN A 91 12.30 -5.98 -0.99
N VAL A 92 11.07 -5.68 -1.39
CA VAL A 92 9.98 -6.65 -1.49
C VAL A 92 9.92 -7.20 -2.92
N LYS A 93 9.77 -8.52 -3.07
CA LYS A 93 9.68 -9.15 -4.40
C LYS A 93 8.36 -8.81 -5.10
N LYS A 94 7.24 -8.87 -4.38
CA LYS A 94 5.91 -8.63 -4.96
C LYS A 94 5.09 -7.69 -4.07
N VAL A 95 4.53 -6.65 -4.67
CA VAL A 95 3.70 -5.65 -3.99
C VAL A 95 2.29 -5.72 -4.56
N ALA A 96 1.29 -5.93 -3.72
CA ALA A 96 -0.12 -5.95 -4.11
C ALA A 96 -0.83 -4.69 -3.60
N VAL A 97 -1.03 -3.71 -4.49
CA VAL A 97 -1.69 -2.44 -4.16
C VAL A 97 -3.18 -2.57 -4.36
N ILE A 98 -3.95 -2.29 -3.30
CA ILE A 98 -5.41 -2.44 -3.30
C ILE A 98 -6.05 -1.06 -3.28
N ASP A 99 -6.51 -0.62 -4.44
CA ASP A 99 -7.21 0.63 -4.63
C ASP A 99 -8.73 0.43 -4.55
N ARG A 100 -9.37 1.27 -3.72
CA ARG A 100 -10.84 1.40 -3.66
C ARG A 100 -11.37 2.55 -4.51
N ASN A 101 -10.62 2.91 -5.54
CA ASN A 101 -10.87 4.00 -6.45
C ASN A 101 -10.35 3.60 -7.83
N ILE A 102 -10.71 4.36 -8.86
CA ILE A 102 -10.13 4.23 -10.19
C ILE A 102 -9.95 5.62 -10.79
N SER A 103 -8.78 5.85 -11.39
CA SER A 103 -8.57 6.96 -12.31
C SER A 103 -8.96 6.50 -13.71
N PHE A 104 -10.13 6.91 -14.20
CA PHE A 104 -10.61 6.49 -15.53
C PHE A 104 -9.59 6.85 -16.63
N GLY A 105 -9.33 5.89 -17.52
CA GLY A 105 -8.26 5.99 -18.53
C GLY A 105 -6.86 5.62 -18.02
N ALA A 106 -6.73 5.25 -16.74
CA ALA A 106 -5.49 4.76 -16.13
C ALA A 106 -5.80 3.60 -15.16
N THR A 107 -5.25 3.60 -13.94
CA THR A 107 -5.42 2.52 -12.94
C THR A 107 -5.86 3.08 -11.58
N GLY A 108 -5.63 2.34 -10.48
CA GLY A 108 -5.82 2.84 -9.13
C GLY A 108 -4.75 3.88 -8.76
N ILE A 109 -5.14 4.94 -8.04
CA ILE A 109 -4.24 6.09 -7.80
C ILE A 109 -3.03 5.72 -6.94
N PHE A 110 -3.18 4.81 -5.97
CA PHE A 110 -2.03 4.39 -5.16
C PHE A 110 -1.10 3.50 -5.97
N ALA A 111 -1.63 2.60 -6.80
CA ALA A 111 -0.83 1.76 -7.68
C ALA A 111 0.06 2.59 -8.61
N GLN A 112 -0.47 3.68 -9.18
CA GLN A 112 0.30 4.59 -10.02
C GLN A 112 1.46 5.25 -9.26
N GLU A 113 1.19 5.79 -8.07
CA GLU A 113 2.21 6.45 -7.26
C GLU A 113 3.27 5.48 -6.76
N VAL A 114 2.89 4.26 -6.38
CA VAL A 114 3.82 3.21 -5.97
C VAL A 114 4.73 2.80 -7.12
N ARG A 115 4.19 2.57 -8.32
CA ARG A 115 4.99 2.29 -9.52
C ARG A 115 5.96 3.43 -9.82
N SER A 116 5.49 4.68 -9.75
CA SER A 116 6.33 5.87 -9.93
C SER A 116 7.45 5.97 -8.89
N ALA A 117 7.15 5.70 -7.62
CA ALA A 117 8.13 5.75 -6.53
C ALA A 117 9.26 4.72 -6.67
N LEU A 118 8.94 3.56 -7.26
CA LEU A 118 9.86 2.45 -7.51
C LEU A 118 10.57 2.53 -8.86
N HIS A 119 10.20 3.46 -9.74
CA HIS A 119 10.86 3.66 -11.02
C HIS A 119 12.36 3.95 -10.81
N HIS A 120 13.24 3.10 -11.36
CA HIS A 120 14.71 3.07 -11.14
C HIS A 120 15.22 2.67 -9.74
N HIS A 121 14.33 2.25 -8.83
CA HIS A 121 14.72 1.91 -7.45
C HIS A 121 14.18 0.57 -6.94
N GLY A 122 13.24 -0.06 -7.63
CA GLY A 122 12.69 -1.38 -7.27
C GLY A 122 13.04 -2.45 -8.29
N GLU A 123 14.30 -2.53 -8.74
CA GLU A 123 14.73 -3.63 -9.63
C GLU A 123 14.38 -4.99 -9.00
N GLY A 124 13.53 -5.76 -9.68
CA GLY A 124 13.04 -7.05 -9.19
C GLY A 124 11.75 -7.00 -8.34
N THR A 125 11.19 -5.81 -8.07
CA THR A 125 9.89 -5.66 -7.40
C THR A 125 8.75 -5.59 -8.42
N SER A 126 7.87 -6.59 -8.42
CA SER A 126 6.65 -6.59 -9.25
C SER A 126 5.48 -5.95 -8.52
N VAL A 127 4.88 -4.90 -9.12
CA VAL A 127 3.74 -4.17 -8.54
C VAL A 127 2.42 -4.55 -9.21
N PHE A 128 1.58 -5.26 -8.48
CA PHE A 128 0.23 -5.67 -8.87
C PHE A 128 -0.79 -4.62 -8.40
N GLY A 129 -1.62 -4.13 -9.32
CA GLY A 129 -2.67 -3.15 -9.02
C GLY A 129 -4.05 -3.81 -9.03
N PHE A 130 -4.74 -3.78 -7.89
CA PHE A 130 -6.08 -4.34 -7.73
C PHE A 130 -7.09 -3.24 -7.50
N ILE A 131 -8.24 -3.34 -8.18
CA ILE A 131 -9.41 -2.49 -7.90
C ILE A 131 -10.47 -3.33 -7.19
N ALA A 132 -10.84 -2.92 -5.98
CA ALA A 132 -11.79 -3.63 -5.13
C ALA A 132 -12.73 -2.67 -4.38
N GLY A 133 -13.87 -3.18 -3.93
CA GLY A 133 -14.75 -2.44 -3.00
C GLY A 133 -15.36 -1.15 -3.55
N LEU A 134 -15.47 -1.03 -4.88
CA LEU A 134 -16.15 0.09 -5.55
C LEU A 134 -17.64 0.12 -5.19
N GLY A 135 -18.22 1.32 -5.17
CA GLY A 135 -19.63 1.52 -4.82
C GLY A 135 -19.96 1.13 -3.37
N GLY A 136 -18.97 1.17 -2.46
CA GLY A 136 -19.16 0.81 -1.05
C GLY A 136 -19.23 -0.70 -0.79
N ARG A 137 -18.99 -1.55 -1.81
CA ARG A 137 -18.92 -2.99 -1.61
C ARG A 137 -17.85 -3.36 -0.60
N ASP A 138 -18.15 -4.37 0.20
CA ASP A 138 -17.22 -4.88 1.19
C ASP A 138 -16.03 -5.58 0.52
N VAL A 139 -14.85 -5.49 1.14
CA VAL A 139 -13.65 -6.24 0.73
C VAL A 139 -13.35 -7.25 1.81
N THR A 140 -13.84 -8.46 1.60
CA THR A 140 -13.83 -9.53 2.59
C THR A 140 -12.42 -10.12 2.81
N PRO A 141 -12.16 -10.81 3.93
CA PRO A 141 -10.93 -11.56 4.12
C PRO A 141 -10.64 -12.57 3.00
N ARG A 142 -11.70 -13.16 2.43
CA ARG A 142 -11.59 -14.06 1.28
C ARG A 142 -11.08 -13.33 0.04
N ALA A 143 -11.67 -12.18 -0.30
CA ALA A 143 -11.20 -11.38 -1.44
C ALA A 143 -9.73 -10.96 -1.30
N LEU A 144 -9.31 -10.59 -0.08
CA LEU A 144 -7.91 -10.30 0.23
C LEU A 144 -7.00 -11.52 0.11
N SER A 145 -7.48 -12.70 0.53
CA SER A 145 -6.75 -13.96 0.36
C SER A 145 -6.59 -14.31 -1.12
N ASP A 146 -7.63 -14.11 -1.93
CA ASP A 146 -7.58 -14.30 -3.38
C ASP A 146 -6.55 -13.35 -4.04
N ILE A 147 -6.43 -12.11 -3.56
CA ILE A 147 -5.39 -11.15 -3.99
C ILE A 147 -3.99 -11.66 -3.65
N VAL A 148 -3.77 -12.17 -2.44
CA VAL A 148 -2.48 -12.74 -2.04
C VAL A 148 -2.12 -13.94 -2.91
N GLU A 149 -3.04 -14.89 -3.12
CA GLU A 149 -2.79 -16.08 -3.94
C GLU A 149 -2.54 -15.73 -5.41
N TYR A 150 -3.32 -14.79 -5.98
CA TYR A 150 -3.08 -14.29 -7.34
C TYR A 150 -1.67 -13.69 -7.47
N THR A 151 -1.25 -12.88 -6.50
CA THR A 151 0.07 -12.24 -6.47
C THR A 151 1.18 -13.27 -6.33
N LYS A 152 1.00 -14.25 -5.43
CA LYS A 152 1.96 -15.32 -5.16
C LYS A 152 2.23 -16.16 -6.41
N GLY A 153 1.17 -16.54 -7.12
CA GLY A 153 1.24 -17.43 -8.29
C GLY A 153 1.81 -16.82 -9.58
N LYS A 154 2.18 -15.53 -9.58
CA LYS A 154 2.61 -14.81 -10.80
C LYS A 154 3.87 -14.01 -10.60
N GLU A 155 4.77 -14.04 -11.58
CA GLU A 155 6.00 -13.24 -11.52
C GLU A 155 5.75 -11.75 -11.81
N ALA A 156 4.75 -11.44 -12.63
CA ALA A 156 4.35 -10.08 -12.99
C ALA A 156 2.82 -10.01 -13.15
N PRO A 157 2.20 -8.81 -13.04
CA PRO A 157 0.77 -8.65 -13.32
C PRO A 157 0.44 -8.93 -14.80
N GLU A 158 -0.70 -9.58 -15.07
CA GLU A 158 -1.16 -9.87 -16.45
C GLU A 158 -1.64 -8.62 -17.20
N GLY A 159 -1.91 -7.55 -16.46
CA GLY A 159 -2.35 -6.28 -17.00
C GLY A 159 -2.25 -5.18 -15.97
N ASP A 160 -2.57 -3.97 -16.40
CA ASP A 160 -2.45 -2.79 -15.55
C ASP A 160 -3.44 -2.76 -14.38
N ILE A 161 -4.58 -3.44 -14.53
CA ILE A 161 -5.67 -3.53 -13.57
C ILE A 161 -6.11 -4.98 -13.40
N VAL A 162 -6.20 -5.42 -12.14
CA VAL A 162 -6.92 -6.65 -11.76
C VAL A 162 -8.17 -6.27 -10.99
N TRP A 163 -9.33 -6.67 -11.51
CA TRP A 163 -10.63 -6.35 -10.95
C TRP A 163 -11.07 -7.43 -9.94
N MET A 164 -11.34 -7.04 -8.69
CA MET A 164 -11.71 -7.97 -7.62
C MET A 164 -13.12 -7.66 -7.09
N GLY A 165 -14.02 -8.65 -7.20
CA GLY A 165 -15.38 -8.54 -6.65
C GLY A 165 -16.29 -7.52 -7.36
N VAL A 166 -15.90 -7.10 -8.57
CA VAL A 166 -16.70 -6.25 -9.45
C VAL A 166 -17.22 -7.07 -10.63
N LYS A 167 -18.45 -6.76 -11.05
CA LYS A 167 -19.05 -7.26 -12.28
C LYS A 167 -19.13 -6.05 -13.24
N PRO A 168 -18.90 -6.26 -14.54
CA PRO A 168 -19.15 -5.23 -15.56
C PRO A 168 -20.57 -4.68 -15.47
#